data_AF-A0A1G4JI09-F1
#
_entry.id   AF-A0A1G4JI09-F1
#
_cell.length_a   1.000
_cell.length_b   1.000
_cell.length_c   1.000
_cell.angle_alpha   90.00
_cell.angle_beta   90.00
_cell.angle_gamma   90.00
#
_symmetry.space_group_name_H-M   'P 1'
#
loop_
_entity.id
_entity.type
_entity.pdbx_description
1 polymer ?
#
loop_
_entity_poly.entity_id
_entity_poly.type
_entity_poly.pdbx_seq_one_letter_code
_entity_poly.pdbx_strand_id
1 'polypeptide(L)'
;MSSADSVYGRLEHLGSLNPLDVVQLLKQEDEELEAKLGLDSGIVDVHRVMNEHPGLKKRVSAILNKFYPCEKSDKGQNEDNDDRPLFAEEDVDDVYDAEEHREKSEAVKKREKDAVSVKEVIPPENFSHIAGEIYRSSFPRPENFSFLQSSIKLKSIMVLFPEEYPQENLDFMSKAGIRLFQIGMSGNKEPFVNIPSNLLTSALEIAINPANHPILIHCNRGKHRTGCLVGCIRRLQKWSLTMIFDEYRRFAFPKARALDQQFIEMYDDEKIKQIAAENNWLPIKW
;
A
#
# COMPACT_ATOMS: atom_id res chain seq x y z
N MET A 1 28.36 42.43 -14.60
CA MET A 1 27.14 41.75 -14.10
C MET A 1 26.76 42.49 -12.83
N SER A 2 25.68 43.25 -12.89
CA SER A 2 25.19 44.12 -11.81
C SER A 2 24.79 43.27 -10.61
N SER A 3 25.04 43.75 -9.38
CA SER A 3 24.72 43.05 -8.12
C SER A 3 23.22 42.87 -7.84
N ALA A 4 22.35 43.15 -8.82
CA ALA A 4 20.90 43.03 -8.74
C ALA A 4 20.35 41.64 -9.14
N ASP A 5 21.15 40.78 -9.78
CA ASP A 5 20.71 39.43 -10.19
C ASP A 5 21.03 38.32 -9.17
N SER A 6 21.56 38.69 -8.01
CA SER A 6 21.79 37.75 -6.92
C SER A 6 20.46 37.39 -6.25
N VAL A 7 20.24 36.09 -5.98
CA VAL A 7 19.12 35.56 -5.17
C VAL A 7 18.96 36.33 -3.86
N TYR A 8 20.06 36.82 -3.29
CA TYR A 8 20.07 37.65 -2.08
C TYR A 8 19.38 39.01 -2.27
N GLY A 9 19.58 39.66 -3.42
CA GLY A 9 18.94 40.95 -3.74
C GLY A 9 17.43 40.82 -3.98
N ARG A 10 16.98 39.68 -4.52
CA ARG A 10 15.54 39.38 -4.65
C ARG A 10 14.87 39.13 -3.30
N LEU A 11 15.58 38.48 -2.36
CA LEU A 11 15.09 38.25 -1.00
C LEU A 11 15.00 39.55 -0.18
N GLU A 12 15.94 40.48 -0.32
CA GLU A 12 15.83 41.81 0.31
C GLU A 12 14.68 42.64 -0.26
N HIS A 13 14.41 42.54 -1.57
CA HIS A 13 13.28 43.21 -2.21
C HIS A 13 11.92 42.63 -1.76
N LEU A 14 11.86 41.34 -1.44
CA LEU A 14 10.65 40.70 -0.90
C LEU A 14 10.38 41.07 0.57
N GLY A 15 11.42 41.38 1.35
CA GLY A 15 11.30 41.80 2.74
C GLY A 15 10.72 43.21 2.94
N SER A 16 10.69 44.04 1.89
CA SER A 16 10.16 45.42 1.92
C SER A 16 8.76 45.56 1.32
N LEU A 17 8.20 44.49 0.76
CA LEU A 17 6.90 44.50 0.07
C LEU A 17 5.76 44.07 0.99
N ASN A 18 4.58 44.66 0.77
CA ASN A 18 3.36 44.33 1.49
C ASN A 18 2.99 42.86 1.17
N PRO A 19 2.50 42.04 2.12
CA PRO A 19 2.12 40.65 1.86
C PRO A 19 1.23 40.42 0.63
N LEU A 20 0.42 41.40 0.24
CA LEU A 20 -0.38 41.34 -1.00
C LEU A 20 0.47 41.35 -2.28
N ASP A 21 1.55 42.13 -2.31
CA ASP A 21 2.45 42.24 -3.46
C ASP A 21 3.27 40.96 -3.63
N VAL A 22 3.65 40.31 -2.51
CA VAL A 22 4.34 39.01 -2.51
C VAL A 22 3.45 37.92 -3.09
N VAL A 23 2.17 37.87 -2.72
CA VAL A 23 1.20 36.91 -3.27
C VAL A 23 1.00 37.14 -4.76
N GLN A 24 1.02 38.39 -5.22
CA GLN A 24 0.83 38.74 -6.62
C GLN A 24 2.05 38.37 -7.48
N LEU A 25 3.26 38.57 -6.95
CA LEU A 25 4.51 38.10 -7.55
C LEU A 25 4.56 36.58 -7.67
N LEU A 26 4.19 35.86 -6.60
CA LEU A 26 4.14 34.40 -6.60
C LEU A 26 3.15 33.88 -7.65
N LYS A 27 1.97 34.51 -7.77
CA LYS A 27 0.98 34.15 -8.81
C LYS A 27 1.50 34.38 -10.22
N GLN A 28 2.21 35.47 -10.47
CA GLN A 28 2.80 35.74 -11.78
C GLN A 28 3.89 34.73 -12.13
N GLU A 29 4.75 34.37 -11.17
CA GLU A 29 5.77 33.32 -11.39
C GLU A 29 5.13 31.95 -11.61
N ASP A 30 4.04 31.63 -10.92
CA ASP A 30 3.28 30.38 -11.09
C ASP A 30 2.67 30.28 -12.49
N GLU A 31 2.00 31.34 -12.96
CA GLU A 31 1.47 31.42 -14.33
C GLU A 31 2.57 31.32 -15.39
N GLU A 32 3.75 31.90 -15.13
CA GLU A 32 4.90 31.80 -16.03
C GLU A 32 5.52 30.39 -16.04
N LEU A 33 5.53 29.70 -14.90
CA LEU A 33 5.94 28.31 -14.77
C LEU A 33 4.96 27.37 -15.47
N GLU A 34 3.65 27.56 -15.28
CA GLU A 34 2.58 26.79 -15.94
C GLU A 34 2.65 26.95 -17.47
N ALA A 35 2.92 28.17 -17.96
CA ALA A 35 3.10 28.42 -19.39
C ALA A 35 4.35 27.74 -19.98
N LYS A 36 5.41 27.57 -19.18
CA LYS A 36 6.69 26.96 -19.60
C LYS A 36 6.71 25.43 -19.46
N LEU A 37 6.02 24.88 -18.46
CA LEU A 37 6.06 23.46 -18.10
C LEU A 37 4.77 22.70 -18.47
N GLY A 38 3.73 23.41 -18.91
CA GLY A 38 2.41 22.86 -19.19
C GLY A 38 1.53 22.80 -17.93
N LEU A 39 0.21 22.74 -18.15
CA LEU A 39 -0.79 22.63 -17.08
C LEU A 39 -0.53 21.37 -16.23
N ASP A 40 -0.50 21.54 -14.90
CA ASP A 40 -0.46 20.45 -13.94
C ASP A 40 -1.76 19.65 -14.00
N SER A 41 -1.82 18.76 -14.98
CA SER A 41 -2.96 17.91 -15.29
C SER A 41 -2.90 16.59 -14.52
N GLY A 42 -1.91 16.41 -13.62
CA GLY A 42 -1.62 15.11 -13.00
C GLY A 42 -1.17 14.04 -13.99
N ILE A 43 -0.94 14.40 -15.27
CA ILE A 43 -0.52 13.47 -16.34
C ILE A 43 0.97 13.11 -16.21
N VAL A 44 1.76 13.99 -15.60
CA VAL A 44 3.20 13.76 -15.43
C VAL A 44 3.42 12.91 -14.19
N ASP A 45 3.63 11.61 -14.40
CA ASP A 45 4.12 10.70 -13.36
C ASP A 45 5.55 11.13 -12.96
N VAL A 46 5.63 11.95 -11.92
CA VAL A 46 6.87 12.47 -11.35
C VAL A 46 7.83 11.32 -11.01
N HIS A 47 7.33 10.14 -10.63
CA HIS A 47 8.18 8.99 -10.33
C HIS A 47 8.85 8.42 -11.58
N ARG A 48 8.12 8.35 -12.69
CA ARG A 48 8.69 7.92 -13.97
C ARG A 48 9.80 8.88 -14.40
N VAL A 49 9.56 10.20 -14.33
CA VAL A 49 10.57 11.22 -14.67
C VAL A 49 11.78 11.18 -13.74
N MET A 50 11.59 10.95 -12.45
CA MET A 50 12.68 10.81 -11.48
C MET A 50 13.51 9.53 -11.67
N ASN A 51 12.89 8.43 -12.11
CA ASN A 51 13.58 7.17 -12.41
C ASN A 51 14.32 7.23 -13.75
N GLU A 52 13.79 7.94 -14.74
CA GLU A 52 14.44 8.19 -16.04
C GLU A 52 15.65 9.13 -15.92
N HIS A 53 15.71 9.96 -14.87
CA HIS A 53 16.80 10.92 -14.64
C HIS A 53 17.50 10.76 -13.27
N PRO A 54 18.58 9.95 -13.19
CA PRO A 54 19.31 9.68 -11.94
C PRO A 54 19.86 10.93 -11.23
N GLY A 55 20.22 11.97 -12.01
CA GLY A 55 20.70 13.25 -11.47
C GLY A 55 19.60 14.07 -10.80
N LEU A 56 18.35 13.94 -11.25
CA LEU A 56 17.20 14.61 -10.65
C LEU A 56 16.87 13.97 -9.29
N LYS A 57 16.88 12.63 -9.22
CA LYS A 57 16.68 11.87 -7.99
C LYS A 57 17.64 12.31 -6.88
N LYS A 58 18.95 12.42 -7.18
CA LYS A 58 19.96 12.88 -6.21
C LYS A 58 19.69 14.31 -5.72
N ARG A 59 19.27 15.22 -6.60
CA ARG A 59 18.97 16.61 -6.24
C ARG A 59 17.74 16.71 -5.36
N VAL A 60 16.67 15.98 -5.69
CA VAL A 60 15.44 15.96 -4.90
C VAL A 60 15.72 15.35 -3.51
N SER A 61 16.46 14.24 -3.44
CA SER A 61 16.87 13.65 -2.16
C SER A 61 17.70 14.61 -1.29
N ALA A 62 18.60 15.39 -1.88
CA ALA A 62 19.39 16.39 -1.15
C ALA A 62 18.53 17.54 -0.60
N ILE A 63 17.51 17.97 -1.36
CA ILE A 63 16.54 18.97 -0.91
C ILE A 63 15.71 18.43 0.25
N LEU A 64 15.18 17.20 0.13
CA LEU A 64 14.38 16.57 1.18
C LEU A 64 15.15 16.42 2.49
N ASN A 65 16.42 16.00 2.43
CA ASN A 65 17.29 15.93 3.62
C ASN A 65 17.49 17.27 4.33
N LYS A 66 17.39 18.38 3.61
CA LYS A 66 17.52 19.72 4.18
C LYS A 66 16.27 20.14 4.97
N PHE A 67 15.10 19.68 4.56
CA PHE A 67 13.81 20.04 5.19
C PHE A 67 13.32 19.00 6.21
N TYR A 68 13.74 17.75 6.08
CA TYR A 68 13.40 16.65 6.97
C TYR A 68 14.68 15.96 7.50
N PRO A 69 15.43 16.60 8.41
CA PRO A 69 16.61 15.97 9.00
C PRO A 69 16.20 14.78 9.87
N CYS A 70 16.72 13.59 9.55
CA CYS A 70 16.45 12.35 10.29
C CYS A 70 17.28 12.30 11.58
N GLU A 71 16.64 12.20 12.74
CA GLU A 71 17.31 11.87 14.00
C GLU A 71 17.72 10.39 13.97
N LYS A 72 19.03 10.11 13.95
CA LYS A 72 19.54 8.75 14.04
C LYS A 72 19.19 8.18 15.42
N SER A 73 18.25 7.25 15.50
CA SER A 73 18.13 6.42 16.71
C SER A 73 19.29 5.42 16.74
N ASP A 74 20.09 5.49 17.81
CA ASP A 74 21.19 4.57 18.11
C ASP A 74 20.72 3.10 18.11
N LYS A 75 21.00 2.37 17.02
CA LYS A 75 21.18 0.92 17.04
C LYS A 75 22.35 0.54 16.16
N GLY A 76 23.46 0.20 16.82
CA GLY A 76 24.45 -0.81 16.42
C GLY A 76 24.97 -0.76 14.99
N GLN A 77 26.19 -0.25 14.84
CA GLN A 77 27.01 -0.32 13.63
C GLN A 77 27.16 -1.75 13.11
N ASN A 78 26.97 -1.90 11.80
CA ASN A 78 27.85 -2.71 10.96
C ASN A 78 28.02 -1.96 9.64
N GLU A 79 29.17 -1.31 9.50
CA GLU A 79 29.64 -0.75 8.24
C GLU A 79 30.11 -1.93 7.37
N ASP A 80 29.44 -2.16 6.24
CA ASP A 80 30.10 -2.40 4.94
C ASP A 80 29.07 -2.78 3.86
N ASN A 81 29.10 -2.03 2.75
CA ASN A 81 28.46 -2.28 1.46
C ASN A 81 26.94 -2.46 1.43
N ASP A 82 26.19 -1.38 1.67
CA ASP A 82 24.77 -1.34 1.34
C ASP A 82 24.48 -0.24 0.32
N ASP A 83 24.40 -0.64 -0.96
CA ASP A 83 23.74 0.11 -2.04
C ASP A 83 22.20 0.16 -1.82
N ARG A 84 21.74 0.20 -0.57
CA ARG A 84 20.33 0.40 -0.24
C ARG A 84 20.00 1.88 -0.37
N PRO A 85 18.91 2.26 -1.06
CA PRO A 85 18.47 3.64 -1.10
C PRO A 85 18.19 4.10 0.33
N LEU A 86 18.93 5.12 0.75
CA LEU A 86 18.94 5.74 2.08
C LEU A 86 17.64 6.52 2.38
N PHE A 87 16.47 5.95 2.11
CA PHE A 87 15.16 6.56 2.41
C PHE A 87 14.07 5.48 2.54
N ALA A 88 13.77 5.13 3.79
CA ALA A 88 12.49 4.64 4.32
C ALA A 88 12.82 3.69 5.48
N GLU A 89 12.68 4.14 6.73
CA GLU A 89 12.33 3.17 7.75
C GLU A 89 10.98 2.60 7.31
N GLU A 90 10.97 1.31 6.99
CA GLU A 90 9.72 0.71 6.61
C GLU A 90 8.80 0.76 7.84
N ASP A 91 7.67 1.49 7.74
CA ASP A 91 6.56 1.32 8.68
C ASP A 91 6.42 -0.15 9.08
N VAL A 92 6.55 -0.42 10.38
CA VAL A 92 6.56 -1.77 10.97
C VAL A 92 5.36 -2.61 10.50
N ASP A 93 4.26 -1.97 10.14
CA ASP A 93 3.03 -2.61 9.67
C ASP A 93 3.14 -3.19 8.24
N ASP A 94 4.13 -2.77 7.45
CA ASP A 94 4.34 -3.23 6.08
C ASP A 94 5.45 -4.29 5.97
N VAL A 95 6.38 -4.32 6.91
CA VAL A 95 7.40 -5.36 6.98
C VAL A 95 6.78 -6.60 7.58
N TYR A 96 6.95 -7.74 6.93
CA TYR A 96 6.64 -9.00 7.59
C TYR A 96 7.81 -9.41 8.48
N ASP A 97 7.58 -9.46 9.79
CA ASP A 97 8.55 -9.94 10.78
C ASP A 97 8.28 -11.41 11.13
N ALA A 98 9.18 -12.30 10.71
CA ALA A 98 9.08 -13.74 10.93
C ALA A 98 9.25 -14.13 12.41
N GLU A 99 10.08 -13.41 13.17
CA GLU A 99 10.30 -13.68 14.60
C GLU A 99 9.08 -13.26 15.41
N GLU A 100 8.57 -12.04 15.18
CA GLU A 100 7.33 -11.54 15.80
C GLU A 100 6.16 -12.50 15.52
N HIS A 101 6.04 -12.97 14.27
CA HIS A 101 5.00 -13.91 13.90
C HIS A 101 5.13 -15.23 14.67
N ARG A 102 6.35 -15.80 14.74
CA ARG A 102 6.63 -17.05 15.45
C ARG A 102 6.31 -16.93 16.94
N GLU A 103 6.77 -15.88 17.60
CA GLU A 103 6.54 -15.66 19.05
C GLU A 103 5.05 -15.61 19.37
N LYS A 104 4.29 -14.85 18.58
CA LYS A 104 2.84 -14.76 18.76
C LYS A 104 2.15 -16.10 18.48
N SER A 105 2.58 -16.85 17.46
CA SER A 105 2.04 -18.20 17.19
C SER A 105 2.35 -19.19 18.31
N GLU A 106 3.54 -19.12 18.91
CA GLU A 106 3.91 -19.93 20.09
C GLU A 106 3.09 -19.56 21.33
N ALA A 107 2.87 -18.26 21.55
CA ALA A 107 2.02 -17.78 22.64
C ALA A 107 0.58 -18.29 22.53
N VAL A 108 0.03 -18.35 21.32
CA VAL A 108 -1.30 -18.91 21.06
C VAL A 108 -1.31 -20.42 21.32
N LYS A 109 -0.35 -21.17 20.77
CA LYS A 109 -0.25 -22.62 21.02
C LYS A 109 -0.15 -22.96 22.51
N LYS A 110 0.51 -22.10 23.29
CA LYS A 110 0.57 -22.24 24.75
C LYS A 110 -0.81 -22.06 25.39
N ARG A 111 -1.57 -21.05 24.97
CA ARG A 111 -2.95 -20.80 25.45
C ARG A 111 -3.92 -21.91 25.05
N GLU A 112 -3.80 -22.46 23.83
CA GLU A 112 -4.66 -23.56 23.37
C GLU A 112 -4.46 -24.85 24.20
N LYS A 113 -3.25 -25.11 24.70
CA LYS A 113 -2.98 -26.26 25.58
C LYS A 113 -3.65 -26.14 26.95
N ASP A 114 -3.92 -24.92 27.40
CA ASP A 114 -4.53 -24.63 28.70
C ASP A 114 -6.08 -24.55 28.61
N ALA A 115 -6.66 -24.54 27.41
CA ALA A 115 -8.09 -24.35 27.19
C ALA A 115 -8.88 -25.68 27.13
N VAL A 116 -9.94 -25.79 27.92
CA VAL A 116 -10.83 -26.98 27.99
C VAL A 116 -11.99 -26.86 26.98
N SER A 117 -12.02 -27.82 26.04
CA SER A 117 -13.15 -28.42 25.29
C SER A 117 -14.35 -27.57 24.80
N VAL A 118 -14.20 -26.29 24.46
CA VAL A 118 -15.13 -25.60 23.55
C VAL A 118 -14.37 -25.28 22.27
N LYS A 119 -14.86 -25.75 21.11
CA LYS A 119 -14.32 -25.36 19.79
C LYS A 119 -14.73 -23.92 19.51
N GLU A 120 -14.03 -22.98 20.15
CA GLU A 120 -14.16 -21.56 19.87
C GLU A 120 -13.65 -21.29 18.46
N VAL A 121 -14.48 -20.63 17.65
CA VAL A 121 -14.16 -20.29 16.27
C VAL A 121 -13.63 -18.86 16.25
N ILE A 122 -12.34 -18.71 15.98
CA ILE A 122 -11.65 -17.42 16.07
C ILE A 122 -11.28 -16.94 14.67
N PRO A 123 -11.98 -15.95 14.08
CA PRO A 123 -11.57 -15.37 12.81
C PRO A 123 -10.24 -14.60 12.97
N PRO A 124 -9.43 -14.46 11.90
CA PRO A 124 -8.26 -13.60 11.95
C PRO A 124 -8.64 -12.15 12.27
N GLU A 125 -7.70 -11.38 12.81
CA GLU A 125 -7.91 -9.95 13.02
C GLU A 125 -8.24 -9.26 11.68
N ASN A 126 -9.02 -8.19 11.75
CA ASN A 126 -9.43 -7.42 10.57
C ASN A 126 -10.14 -8.25 9.47
N PHE A 127 -10.68 -9.42 9.83
CA PHE A 127 -11.41 -10.28 8.90
C PHE A 127 -12.76 -9.64 8.51
N SER A 128 -13.06 -9.64 7.21
CA SER A 128 -14.35 -9.20 6.69
C SER A 128 -14.66 -9.84 5.34
N HIS A 129 -15.94 -10.01 5.07
CA HIS A 129 -16.44 -10.26 3.71
C HIS A 129 -16.29 -8.99 2.86
N ILE A 130 -15.97 -9.16 1.57
CA ILE A 130 -15.91 -8.07 0.59
C ILE A 130 -17.12 -8.13 -0.33
N ALA A 131 -17.24 -9.19 -1.12
CA ALA A 131 -18.32 -9.43 -2.08
C ALA A 131 -18.28 -10.90 -2.53
N GLY A 132 -19.44 -11.55 -2.72
CA GLY A 132 -19.52 -12.94 -3.17
C GLY A 132 -18.76 -13.87 -2.23
N GLU A 133 -17.71 -14.52 -2.75
CA GLU A 133 -16.84 -15.42 -1.98
C GLU A 133 -15.41 -14.86 -1.84
N ILE A 134 -15.28 -13.52 -1.83
CA ILE A 134 -14.03 -12.79 -1.64
C ILE A 134 -14.00 -12.22 -0.21
N TYR A 135 -12.93 -12.52 0.52
CA TYR A 135 -12.74 -12.11 1.92
C TYR A 135 -11.42 -11.36 2.09
N ARG A 136 -11.33 -10.52 3.13
CA ARG A 136 -10.09 -9.86 3.58
C ARG A 136 -9.75 -10.26 5.01
N SER A 137 -8.48 -10.18 5.38
CA SER A 137 -8.04 -10.22 6.79
C SER A 137 -6.65 -9.64 7.00
N SER A 138 -6.21 -9.59 8.27
CA SER A 138 -4.80 -9.61 8.64
C SER A 138 -4.17 -10.98 8.37
N PHE A 139 -2.89 -11.11 8.69
CA PHE A 139 -2.15 -12.36 8.65
C PHE A 139 -2.85 -13.47 9.47
N PRO A 140 -3.23 -14.61 8.86
CA PRO A 140 -3.83 -15.74 9.56
C PRO A 140 -2.86 -16.46 10.50
N ARG A 141 -3.32 -16.78 11.71
CA ARG A 141 -2.57 -17.52 12.72
C ARG A 141 -3.17 -18.91 12.96
N PRO A 142 -2.45 -19.82 13.67
CA PRO A 142 -2.91 -21.19 13.89
C PRO A 142 -4.31 -21.29 14.51
N GLU A 143 -4.66 -20.40 15.44
CA GLU A 143 -6.00 -20.36 16.04
C GLU A 143 -7.11 -20.09 15.00
N ASN A 144 -6.78 -19.44 13.88
CA ASN A 144 -7.74 -19.08 12.84
C ASN A 144 -7.95 -20.18 11.80
N PHE A 145 -7.05 -21.16 11.72
CA PHE A 145 -7.06 -22.19 10.68
C PHE A 145 -8.37 -22.99 10.67
N SER A 146 -8.90 -23.28 11.86
CA SER A 146 -10.18 -23.98 12.02
C SER A 146 -11.34 -23.21 11.36
N PHE A 147 -11.39 -21.89 11.55
CA PHE A 147 -12.38 -20.99 10.96
C PHE A 147 -12.23 -20.95 9.43
N LEU A 148 -11.01 -20.73 8.94
CA LEU A 148 -10.73 -20.60 7.51
C LEU A 148 -11.05 -21.89 6.73
N GLN A 149 -10.75 -23.05 7.31
CA GLN A 149 -11.02 -24.34 6.68
C GLN A 149 -12.47 -24.79 6.83
N SER A 150 -13.04 -24.72 8.04
CA SER A 150 -14.33 -25.36 8.33
C SER A 150 -15.52 -24.43 8.08
N SER A 151 -15.37 -23.14 8.36
CA SER A 151 -16.47 -22.17 8.27
C SER A 151 -16.52 -21.53 6.88
N ILE A 152 -15.38 -21.00 6.40
CA ILE A 152 -15.29 -20.33 5.10
C ILE A 152 -15.04 -21.32 3.96
N LYS A 153 -14.36 -22.44 4.23
CA LYS A 153 -14.00 -23.45 3.23
C LYS A 153 -13.19 -22.86 2.08
N LEU A 154 -12.15 -22.11 2.44
CA LEU A 154 -11.29 -21.44 1.48
C LEU A 154 -10.73 -22.43 0.46
N LYS A 155 -10.72 -21.99 -0.80
CA LYS A 155 -10.06 -22.67 -1.91
C LYS A 155 -8.69 -22.06 -2.19
N SER A 156 -8.55 -20.75 -2.00
CA SER A 156 -7.29 -20.05 -2.21
C SER A 156 -7.05 -18.91 -1.24
N ILE A 157 -5.76 -18.57 -1.08
CA ILE A 157 -5.28 -17.43 -0.29
C ILE A 157 -4.38 -16.58 -1.19
N MET A 158 -4.57 -15.27 -1.16
CA MET A 158 -3.71 -14.29 -1.80
C MET A 158 -2.97 -13.46 -0.76
N VAL A 159 -1.64 -13.55 -0.80
CA VAL A 159 -0.76 -12.78 0.06
C VAL A 159 -0.09 -11.65 -0.72
N LEU A 160 -0.09 -10.45 -0.12
CA LEU A 160 0.30 -9.21 -0.80
C LEU A 160 1.70 -8.69 -0.43
N PHE A 161 2.54 -9.51 0.22
CA PHE A 161 3.89 -9.13 0.65
C PHE A 161 4.94 -10.07 0.01
N PRO A 162 6.15 -9.57 -0.30
CA PRO A 162 7.17 -10.33 -1.04
C PRO A 162 7.92 -11.38 -0.20
N GLU A 163 7.90 -11.29 1.12
CA GLU A 163 8.63 -12.15 2.04
C GLU A 163 8.14 -13.60 2.02
N GLU A 164 9.00 -14.54 2.43
CA GLU A 164 8.65 -15.96 2.46
C GLU A 164 7.49 -16.25 3.43
N TYR A 165 6.56 -17.08 2.97
CA TYR A 165 5.41 -17.46 3.76
C TYR A 165 5.79 -18.49 4.84
N PRO A 166 5.31 -18.37 6.08
CA PRO A 166 5.66 -19.27 7.18
C PRO A 166 5.30 -20.72 6.89
N GLN A 167 6.23 -21.61 7.25
CA GLN A 167 6.06 -23.04 6.98
C GLN A 167 4.83 -23.65 7.66
N GLU A 168 4.48 -23.19 8.85
CA GLU A 168 3.26 -23.62 9.55
C GLU A 168 1.99 -23.34 8.72
N ASN A 169 1.91 -22.14 8.13
CA ASN A 169 0.78 -21.77 7.30
C ASN A 169 0.80 -22.53 5.97
N LEU A 170 1.98 -22.74 5.38
CA LEU A 170 2.15 -23.56 4.17
C LEU A 170 1.69 -25.00 4.40
N ASP A 171 2.06 -25.60 5.52
CA ASP A 171 1.67 -26.96 5.90
C ASP A 171 0.15 -27.07 6.11
N PHE A 172 -0.46 -26.07 6.75
CA PHE A 172 -1.92 -25.98 6.88
C PHE A 172 -2.60 -25.91 5.50
N MET A 173 -2.14 -25.01 4.63
CA MET A 173 -2.70 -24.86 3.29
C MET A 173 -2.56 -26.14 2.46
N SER A 174 -1.39 -26.80 2.52
CA SER A 174 -1.15 -28.08 1.84
C SER A 174 -2.11 -29.16 2.31
N LYS A 175 -2.32 -29.31 3.63
CA LYS A 175 -3.26 -30.28 4.21
C LYS A 175 -4.72 -29.96 3.88
N ALA A 176 -5.07 -28.67 3.81
CA ALA A 176 -6.42 -28.21 3.52
C ALA A 176 -6.73 -28.16 2.00
N GLY A 177 -5.73 -28.34 1.13
CA GLY A 177 -5.89 -28.20 -0.32
C GLY A 177 -6.07 -26.75 -0.78
N ILE A 178 -5.56 -25.78 -0.03
CA ILE A 178 -5.68 -24.34 -0.31
C ILE A 178 -4.52 -23.91 -1.21
N ARG A 179 -4.84 -23.24 -2.32
CA ARG A 179 -3.84 -22.68 -3.24
C ARG A 179 -3.35 -21.32 -2.76
N LEU A 180 -2.04 -21.12 -2.66
CA LEU A 180 -1.43 -19.82 -2.36
C LEU A 180 -1.11 -19.06 -3.65
N PHE A 181 -1.50 -17.77 -3.69
CA PHE A 181 -1.06 -16.79 -4.67
C PHE A 181 -0.25 -15.72 -3.95
N GLN A 182 0.99 -15.50 -4.36
CA GLN A 182 1.86 -14.50 -3.76
C GLN A 182 2.15 -13.37 -4.74
N ILE A 183 1.79 -12.15 -4.35
CA ILE A 183 2.00 -10.94 -5.15
C ILE A 183 2.72 -9.94 -4.25
N GLY A 184 4.04 -9.90 -4.37
CA GLY A 184 4.87 -9.02 -3.55
C GLY A 184 4.67 -7.55 -3.91
N MET A 185 3.82 -6.85 -3.15
CA MET A 185 3.68 -5.40 -3.27
C MET A 185 4.55 -4.71 -2.21
N SER A 186 5.41 -3.79 -2.67
CA SER A 186 6.03 -2.79 -1.80
C SER A 186 4.94 -1.88 -1.23
N GLY A 187 5.03 -1.50 0.04
CA GLY A 187 4.04 -0.61 0.66
C GLY A 187 4.04 0.79 0.05
N ASN A 188 2.88 1.45 -0.09
CA ASN A 188 2.82 2.85 -0.49
C ASN A 188 3.33 3.75 0.65
N LYS A 189 4.44 4.46 0.44
CA LYS A 189 5.06 5.34 1.45
C LYS A 189 5.61 6.61 0.81
N GLU A 190 5.42 7.71 1.53
CA GLU A 190 6.11 8.95 1.23
C GLU A 190 7.62 8.77 1.45
N PRO A 191 8.49 9.37 0.62
CA PRO A 191 8.16 10.24 -0.51
C PRO A 191 8.11 9.53 -1.87
N PHE A 192 8.48 8.25 -1.97
CA PHE A 192 8.81 7.64 -3.29
C PHE A 192 8.42 6.17 -3.50
N VAL A 193 7.65 5.53 -2.62
CA VAL A 193 7.25 4.12 -2.81
C VAL A 193 5.80 4.05 -3.27
N ASN A 194 5.58 3.56 -4.48
CA ASN A 194 4.26 3.36 -5.07
C ASN A 194 4.07 1.88 -5.45
N ILE A 195 2.87 1.35 -5.23
CA ILE A 195 2.45 0.04 -5.71
C ILE A 195 2.36 0.14 -7.24
N PRO A 196 3.12 -0.67 -8.00
CA PRO A 196 3.02 -0.62 -9.45
C PRO A 196 1.65 -1.12 -9.92
N SER A 197 0.96 -0.34 -10.77
CA SER A 197 -0.39 -0.64 -11.29
C SER A 197 -0.49 -2.00 -11.99
N ASN A 198 0.62 -2.50 -12.54
CA ASN A 198 0.69 -3.82 -13.16
C ASN A 198 0.49 -4.95 -12.14
N LEU A 199 1.14 -4.89 -10.97
CA LEU A 199 0.97 -5.90 -9.92
C LEU A 199 -0.45 -5.87 -9.37
N LEU A 200 -1.03 -4.68 -9.22
CA LEU A 200 -2.42 -4.54 -8.80
C LEU A 200 -3.38 -5.18 -9.80
N THR A 201 -3.14 -4.97 -11.11
CA THR A 201 -3.96 -5.58 -12.17
C THR A 201 -3.90 -7.11 -12.11
N SER A 202 -2.71 -7.68 -11.93
CA SER A 202 -2.56 -9.14 -11.73
C SER A 202 -3.24 -9.64 -10.45
N ALA A 203 -3.19 -8.86 -9.37
CA ALA A 203 -3.89 -9.18 -8.13
C ALA A 203 -5.41 -9.15 -8.30
N LEU A 204 -5.93 -8.14 -9.01
CA LEU A 204 -7.35 -8.03 -9.31
C LEU A 204 -7.82 -9.19 -10.18
N GLU A 205 -7.05 -9.57 -11.20
CA GLU A 205 -7.36 -10.71 -12.08
C GLU A 205 -7.52 -12.00 -11.27
N ILE A 206 -6.61 -12.27 -10.33
CA ILE A 206 -6.70 -13.46 -9.47
C ILE A 206 -7.88 -13.33 -8.50
N ALA A 207 -8.10 -12.14 -7.93
CA ALA A 207 -9.11 -11.90 -6.90
C ALA A 207 -10.54 -12.02 -7.43
N ILE A 208 -10.83 -11.52 -8.62
CA ILE A 208 -12.18 -11.51 -9.18
C ILE A 208 -12.50 -12.78 -9.99
N ASN A 209 -11.51 -13.62 -10.30
CA ASN A 209 -11.72 -14.86 -11.02
C ASN A 209 -12.48 -15.89 -10.16
N PRO A 210 -13.72 -16.27 -10.55
CA PRO A 210 -14.54 -17.20 -9.77
C PRO A 210 -13.92 -18.60 -9.60
N ALA A 211 -12.99 -18.99 -10.48
CA ALA A 211 -12.30 -20.27 -10.34
C ALA A 211 -11.43 -20.35 -9.07
N ASN A 212 -11.04 -19.21 -8.49
CA ASN A 212 -10.23 -19.15 -7.28
C ASN A 212 -11.06 -19.06 -6.00
N HIS A 213 -12.38 -18.86 -6.12
CA HIS A 213 -13.26 -18.63 -4.97
C HIS A 213 -13.62 -19.95 -4.26
N PRO A 214 -13.83 -19.95 -2.93
CA PRO A 214 -13.66 -18.82 -2.00
C PRO A 214 -12.20 -18.41 -1.77
N ILE A 215 -11.93 -17.10 -1.82
CA ILE A 215 -10.58 -16.53 -1.73
C ILE A 215 -10.42 -15.58 -0.55
N LEU A 216 -9.31 -15.71 0.18
CA LEU A 216 -8.92 -14.77 1.23
C LEU A 216 -7.74 -13.90 0.77
N ILE A 217 -7.90 -12.58 0.86
CA ILE A 217 -6.87 -11.60 0.55
C ILE A 217 -6.30 -11.07 1.87
N HIS A 218 -4.97 -11.14 2.05
CA HIS A 218 -4.34 -10.55 3.23
C HIS A 218 -2.94 -9.99 2.95
N CYS A 219 -2.51 -9.10 3.82
CA CYS A 219 -1.11 -8.68 3.95
C CYS A 219 -0.64 -8.98 5.38
N ASN A 220 0.22 -8.15 5.97
CA ASN A 220 0.55 -8.29 7.39
C ASN A 220 -0.67 -7.93 8.28
N ARG A 221 -1.14 -6.68 8.25
CA ARG A 221 -2.28 -6.23 9.08
C ARG A 221 -3.63 -6.11 8.37
N GLY A 222 -3.68 -6.41 7.08
CA GLY A 222 -4.89 -6.29 6.27
C GLY A 222 -5.36 -4.84 6.06
N LYS A 223 -4.44 -3.86 6.19
CA LYS A 223 -4.74 -2.41 6.15
C LYS A 223 -4.41 -1.77 4.81
N HIS A 224 -3.14 -1.47 4.55
CA HIS A 224 -2.68 -0.68 3.40
C HIS A 224 -2.81 -1.44 2.07
N ARG A 225 -1.94 -2.43 1.83
CA ARG A 225 -1.92 -3.23 0.58
C ARG A 225 -3.25 -3.91 0.29
N THR A 226 -3.84 -4.56 1.29
CA THR A 226 -5.17 -5.16 1.19
C THR A 226 -6.25 -4.10 0.96
N GLY A 227 -6.17 -2.96 1.64
CA GLY A 227 -7.11 -1.85 1.46
C GLY A 227 -7.09 -1.26 0.07
N CYS A 228 -5.91 -1.06 -0.53
CA CYS A 228 -5.76 -0.61 -1.92
C CYS A 228 -6.42 -1.58 -2.89
N LEU A 229 -6.12 -2.89 -2.77
CA LEU A 229 -6.70 -3.90 -3.65
C LEU A 229 -8.23 -3.96 -3.50
N VAL A 230 -8.75 -3.94 -2.27
CA VAL A 230 -10.20 -3.93 -2.03
C VAL A 230 -10.83 -2.65 -2.57
N GLY A 231 -10.20 -1.49 -2.41
CA GLY A 231 -10.69 -0.23 -2.97
C GLY A 231 -10.82 -0.28 -4.49
N CYS A 232 -9.85 -0.90 -5.19
CA CYS A 232 -9.93 -1.11 -6.62
C CYS A 232 -11.00 -2.14 -7.02
N ILE A 233 -11.26 -3.17 -6.20
CA ILE A 233 -12.43 -4.05 -6.40
C ILE A 233 -13.73 -3.24 -6.30
N ARG A 234 -13.86 -2.34 -5.31
CA ARG A 234 -15.04 -1.46 -5.18
C ARG A 234 -15.21 -0.51 -6.36
N ARG A 235 -14.11 -0.04 -6.96
CA ARG A 235 -14.16 0.71 -8.21
C ARG A 235 -14.75 -0.09 -9.36
N LEU A 236 -14.38 -1.37 -9.52
CA LEU A 236 -15.01 -2.25 -10.52
C LEU A 236 -16.50 -2.47 -10.25
N GLN A 237 -16.93 -2.41 -8.99
CA GLN A 237 -18.33 -2.45 -8.58
C GLN A 237 -19.07 -1.11 -8.78
N LYS A 238 -18.39 -0.07 -9.32
CA LYS A 238 -18.92 1.28 -9.54
C LYS A 238 -19.40 1.99 -8.26
N TRP A 239 -18.73 1.72 -7.13
CA TRP A 239 -18.97 2.48 -5.89
C TRP A 239 -18.47 3.92 -6.01
N SER A 240 -19.05 4.83 -5.24
CA SER A 240 -18.53 6.21 -5.15
C SER A 240 -17.22 6.24 -4.35
N LEU A 241 -16.27 7.10 -4.75
CA LEU A 241 -15.00 7.26 -4.05
C LEU A 241 -15.19 7.57 -2.55
N THR A 242 -16.24 8.33 -2.20
CA THR A 242 -16.61 8.60 -0.80
C THR A 242 -16.79 7.32 0.01
N MET A 243 -17.54 6.34 -0.50
CA MET A 243 -17.79 5.08 0.20
C MET A 243 -16.57 4.17 0.18
N ILE A 244 -15.78 4.22 -0.89
CA ILE A 244 -14.53 3.46 -1.01
C ILE A 244 -13.53 3.93 0.05
N PHE A 245 -13.35 5.24 0.20
CA PHE A 245 -12.43 5.81 1.18
C PHE A 245 -12.92 5.62 2.61
N ASP A 246 -14.23 5.69 2.85
CA ASP A 246 -14.80 5.37 4.16
C ASP A 246 -14.50 3.91 4.56
N GLU A 247 -14.77 2.95 3.67
CA GLU A 247 -14.45 1.54 3.91
C GLU A 247 -12.95 1.33 4.15
N TYR A 248 -12.10 1.95 3.34
CA TYR A 248 -10.65 1.89 3.52
C TYR A 248 -10.24 2.40 4.91
N ARG A 249 -10.68 3.61 5.30
CA ARG A 249 -10.33 4.22 6.58
C ARG A 249 -10.82 3.38 7.76
N ARG A 250 -12.01 2.80 7.66
CA ARG A 250 -12.57 1.91 8.68
C ARG A 250 -11.65 0.73 8.98
N PHE A 251 -11.09 0.09 7.95
CA PHE A 251 -10.19 -1.05 8.14
C PHE A 251 -8.72 -0.66 8.36
N ALA A 252 -8.32 0.54 7.93
CA ALA A 252 -6.95 1.04 8.09
C ALA A 252 -6.73 1.78 9.41
N PHE A 253 -7.79 2.15 10.15
CA PHE A 253 -7.68 2.83 11.43
C PHE A 253 -6.75 2.07 12.42
N PRO A 254 -5.90 2.77 13.20
CA PRO A 254 -5.68 4.22 13.24
C PRO A 254 -4.66 4.76 12.23
N LYS A 255 -4.10 3.91 11.35
CA LYS A 255 -2.98 4.22 10.46
C LYS A 255 -3.43 4.37 9.00
N ALA A 256 -4.55 5.05 8.76
CA ALA A 256 -5.00 5.29 7.39
C ALA A 256 -4.04 6.24 6.65
N ARG A 257 -3.64 5.88 5.42
CA ARG A 257 -2.73 6.69 4.58
C ARG A 257 -3.49 7.41 3.48
N ALA A 258 -3.11 8.65 3.21
CA ALA A 258 -3.67 9.42 2.10
C ALA A 258 -3.21 8.86 0.74
N LEU A 259 -1.94 8.43 0.63
CA LEU A 259 -1.38 7.86 -0.59
C LEU A 259 -2.14 6.62 -1.09
N ASP A 260 -2.62 5.77 -0.19
CA ASP A 260 -3.43 4.60 -0.57
C ASP A 260 -4.76 5.01 -1.22
N GLN A 261 -5.39 6.08 -0.71
CA GLN A 261 -6.65 6.59 -1.25
C GLN A 261 -6.42 7.25 -2.61
N GLN A 262 -5.36 8.06 -2.73
CA GLN A 262 -4.94 8.66 -3.99
C GLN A 262 -4.62 7.58 -5.03
N PHE A 263 -3.96 6.49 -4.62
CA PHE A 263 -3.68 5.35 -5.50
C PHE A 263 -4.97 4.70 -6.02
N ILE A 264 -5.95 4.45 -5.15
CA ILE A 264 -7.26 3.92 -5.55
C ILE A 264 -7.95 4.86 -6.55
N GLU A 265 -7.87 6.17 -6.33
CA GLU A 265 -8.45 7.18 -7.22
C GLU A 265 -7.79 7.20 -8.59
N MET A 266 -6.46 7.20 -8.64
CA MET A 266 -5.68 7.33 -9.88
C MET A 266 -5.51 6.02 -10.66
N TYR A 267 -5.89 4.86 -10.08
CA TYR A 267 -5.75 3.57 -10.76
C TYR A 267 -6.55 3.53 -12.07
N ASP A 268 -5.88 3.23 -13.19
CA ASP A 268 -6.54 2.96 -14.47
C ASP A 268 -7.08 1.52 -14.49
N ASP A 269 -8.40 1.39 -14.47
CA ASP A 269 -9.12 0.12 -14.41
C ASP A 269 -9.56 -0.39 -15.79
N GLU A 270 -9.20 0.26 -16.90
CA GLU A 270 -9.62 -0.14 -18.25
C GLU A 270 -9.11 -1.53 -18.62
N LYS A 271 -7.83 -1.83 -18.36
CA LYS A 271 -7.25 -3.15 -18.67
C LYS A 271 -7.96 -4.29 -17.94
N ILE A 272 -8.24 -4.13 -16.65
CA ILE A 272 -8.90 -5.18 -15.86
C ILE A 272 -10.38 -5.30 -16.22
N LYS A 273 -11.05 -4.19 -16.56
CA LYS A 273 -12.43 -4.22 -17.08
C LYS A 273 -12.53 -5.01 -18.37
N GLN A 274 -11.57 -4.84 -19.29
CA GLN A 274 -11.52 -5.62 -20.53
C GLN A 274 -11.40 -7.11 -20.25
N ILE A 275 -10.41 -7.52 -19.45
CA ILE A 275 -10.21 -8.93 -19.07
C ILE A 275 -11.46 -9.51 -18.41
N ALA A 276 -12.06 -8.74 -17.49
CA ALA A 276 -13.24 -9.19 -16.76
C ALA A 276 -14.50 -9.27 -17.66
N ALA A 277 -14.61 -8.42 -18.68
CA ALA A 277 -15.68 -8.48 -19.68
C ALA A 277 -15.52 -9.69 -20.60
N GLU A 278 -14.31 -9.95 -21.08
CA GLU A 278 -14.00 -11.12 -21.93
C GLU A 278 -14.33 -12.45 -21.24
N ASN A 279 -14.11 -12.52 -19.92
CA ASN A 279 -14.35 -13.71 -19.12
C ASN A 279 -15.72 -13.73 -18.40
N ASN A 280 -16.59 -12.74 -18.64
CA ASN A 280 -17.90 -12.60 -17.96
C ASN A 280 -17.83 -12.60 -16.43
N TRP A 281 -16.83 -11.94 -15.85
CA TRP A 281 -16.66 -11.81 -14.39
C TRP A 281 -17.41 -10.60 -13.80
N LEU A 282 -17.84 -9.66 -14.63
CA LEU A 282 -18.66 -8.51 -14.23
C LEU A 282 -20.13 -8.71 -14.59
N PRO A 283 -21.09 -8.25 -13.74
CA PRO A 283 -20.88 -7.63 -12.44
C PRO A 283 -20.47 -8.65 -11.36
N ILE A 284 -19.64 -8.23 -10.40
CA ILE A 284 -19.28 -9.03 -9.23
C ILE A 284 -20.54 -9.25 -8.38
N LYS A 285 -20.92 -10.51 -8.21
CA LYS A 285 -22.13 -10.90 -7.44
C LYS A 285 -21.87 -10.82 -5.94
N TRP A 286 -22.94 -10.54 -5.19
CA TRP A 286 -22.95 -10.54 -3.72
C TRP A 286 -23.19 -11.93 -3.15
#